data_AF-A0A924K0D9-F1
#
_entry.id   AF-A0A924K0D9-F1
#
_cell.length_a   1.000
_cell.length_b   1.000
_cell.length_c   1.000
_cell.angle_alpha   90.00
_cell.angle_beta   90.00
_cell.angle_gamma   90.00
#
_symmetry.space_group_name_H-M   'P 1'
#
loop_
_entity.id
_entity.type
_entity.pdbx_description
1 polymer ?
#
loop_
_entity_poly.entity_id
_entity_poly.type
_entity_poly.pdbx_seq_one_letter_code
_entity_poly.pdbx_strand_id
1 'polypeptide(L)'
;DRLGVHWHEGKAVEGLEPKVIVCSDQLHSVDVAVDARGVGSKSALPPLRGVRGEVLRVACHGVTLQRPVRLMHPRYQLYVAPRPNSEFVVGATELESEDAGPVTVRSVLELGSALYSLHPAFGEARVLRMSAALRPALDNHRPCVEQHDGVWHINGLYRHGYLCAPALVDDLVGKLLNDD
;
A
#
# COMPACT_ATOMS: atom_id res chain seq x y z
N ASP A 1 22.96 -4.67 5.65
CA ASP A 1 22.49 -6.08 5.71
C ASP A 1 23.49 -6.96 4.94
N ARG A 2 23.12 -8.19 4.52
CA ARG A 2 24.02 -9.07 3.74
C ARG A 2 24.44 -8.47 2.39
N LEU A 3 23.77 -7.42 1.92
CA LEU A 3 24.05 -6.71 0.67
C LEU A 3 24.77 -5.37 0.91
N GLY A 4 25.19 -5.08 2.15
CA GLY A 4 25.83 -3.81 2.49
C GLY A 4 24.87 -2.63 2.61
N VAL A 5 23.55 -2.85 2.63
CA VAL A 5 22.57 -1.76 2.79
C VAL A 5 22.60 -1.22 4.20
N HIS A 6 22.66 0.11 4.31
CA HIS A 6 22.52 0.85 5.56
C HIS A 6 21.07 1.30 5.73
N TRP A 7 20.39 0.75 6.74
CA TRP A 7 19.02 1.11 7.08
C TRP A 7 19.01 2.22 8.13
N HIS A 8 18.33 3.33 7.83
CA HIS A 8 18.14 4.45 8.74
C HIS A 8 16.69 4.48 9.26
N GLU A 9 16.38 3.57 10.17
CA GLU A 9 15.02 3.44 10.74
C GLU A 9 14.69 4.59 11.70
N GLY A 10 13.40 4.92 11.81
CA GLY A 10 12.93 6.00 12.69
C GLY A 10 13.33 7.41 12.25
N LYS A 11 13.94 7.56 11.05
CA LYS A 11 14.29 8.86 10.46
C LYS A 11 13.23 9.29 9.45
N ALA A 12 12.47 10.32 9.77
CA ALA A 12 11.52 10.89 8.84
C ALA A 12 12.26 11.71 7.76
N VAL A 13 11.98 11.41 6.49
CA VAL A 13 12.46 12.20 5.35
C VAL A 13 11.47 13.33 5.08
N GLU A 14 11.91 14.56 5.33
CA GLU A 14 11.11 15.78 5.17
C GLU A 14 11.19 16.33 3.75
N GLY A 15 12.30 16.09 3.05
CA GLY A 15 12.53 16.59 1.70
C GLY A 15 13.52 15.75 0.91
N LEU A 16 13.46 15.90 -0.41
CA LEU A 16 14.40 15.31 -1.35
C LEU A 16 14.81 16.39 -2.33
N GLU A 17 16.11 16.48 -2.56
CA GLU A 17 16.76 17.40 -3.50
C GLU A 17 17.74 16.59 -4.37
N PRO A 18 18.20 17.12 -5.51
CA PRO A 18 19.28 16.50 -6.25
C PRO A 18 20.45 16.14 -5.33
N LYS A 19 20.81 14.85 -5.27
CA LYS A 19 21.96 14.35 -4.51
C LYS A 19 21.90 14.55 -2.99
N VAL A 20 20.73 14.88 -2.44
CA VAL A 20 20.55 15.11 -1.00
C VAL A 20 19.21 14.56 -0.51
N ILE A 21 19.26 13.82 0.60
CA ILE A 21 18.08 13.41 1.36
C ILE A 21 18.03 14.26 2.64
N VAL A 22 16.92 14.97 2.83
CA VAL A 22 16.70 15.85 3.98
C VAL A 22 15.90 15.10 5.04
N CYS A 23 16.54 14.79 6.15
CA CYS A 23 15.91 14.24 7.35
C CYS A 23 15.81 15.31 8.43
N SER A 24 14.88 15.15 9.37
CA SER A 24 14.61 16.11 10.45
C SER A 24 15.84 16.49 11.28
N ASP A 25 16.83 15.60 11.39
CA ASP A 25 18.04 15.75 12.20
C ASP A 25 19.33 15.87 11.38
N GLN A 26 19.29 15.60 10.07
CA GLN A 26 20.49 15.37 9.27
C GLN A 26 20.24 15.51 7.77
N LEU A 27 21.26 16.00 7.06
CA LEU A 27 21.37 15.91 5.61
C LEU A 27 22.24 14.72 5.21
N HIS A 28 21.77 13.92 4.26
CA HIS A 28 22.52 12.82 3.68
C HIS A 28 22.86 13.15 2.23
N SER A 29 24.15 13.29 1.93
CA SER A 29 24.62 13.40 0.55
C SER A 29 24.63 12.02 -0.11
N VAL A 30 24.11 11.95 -1.32
CA VAL A 30 23.97 10.72 -2.12
C VAL A 30 24.25 11.03 -3.59
N ASP A 31 24.63 10.03 -4.38
CA ASP A 31 24.79 10.23 -5.82
C ASP A 31 23.44 10.31 -6.54
N VAL A 32 22.47 9.55 -6.05
CA VAL A 32 21.11 9.44 -6.59
C VAL A 32 20.10 9.44 -5.45
N ALA A 33 19.08 10.29 -5.54
CA ALA A 33 17.93 10.28 -4.65
C ALA A 33 16.73 9.64 -5.35
N VAL A 34 16.06 8.70 -4.66
CA VAL A 34 14.86 8.01 -5.16
C VAL A 34 13.74 8.14 -4.13
N ASP A 35 12.65 8.80 -4.50
CA ASP A 35 11.43 8.89 -3.71
C ASP A 35 10.50 7.70 -3.97
N ALA A 36 10.33 6.87 -2.96
CA ALA A 36 9.37 5.76 -2.95
C ALA A 36 8.39 5.86 -1.76
N ARG A 37 8.14 7.08 -1.23
CA ARG A 37 7.33 7.31 -0.01
C ARG A 37 5.81 7.21 -0.24
N GLY A 38 5.36 6.78 -1.42
CA GLY A 38 3.94 6.70 -1.75
C GLY A 38 3.29 8.08 -1.69
N VAL A 39 2.18 8.23 -0.95
CA VAL A 39 1.46 9.51 -0.82
C VAL A 39 2.33 10.66 -0.27
N GLY A 40 3.45 10.36 0.39
CA GLY A 40 4.41 11.38 0.83
C GLY A 40 5.11 12.14 -0.31
N SER A 41 5.10 11.62 -1.54
CA SER A 41 5.70 12.27 -2.71
C SER A 41 4.78 13.28 -3.40
N LYS A 42 3.58 13.53 -2.86
CA LYS A 42 2.53 14.31 -3.54
C LYS A 42 2.93 15.76 -3.85
N SER A 43 3.80 16.37 -3.04
CA SER A 43 4.33 17.72 -3.31
C SER A 43 5.16 17.79 -4.60
N ALA A 44 5.87 16.72 -4.93
CA ALA A 44 6.70 16.61 -6.14
C ALA A 44 5.98 15.93 -7.32
N LEU A 45 4.87 15.23 -7.04
CA LEU A 45 4.03 14.55 -8.02
C LEU A 45 2.57 15.03 -7.90
N PRO A 46 2.19 16.18 -8.50
CA PRO A 46 0.84 16.73 -8.34
C PRO A 46 -0.33 15.80 -8.72
N PRO A 47 -0.25 14.94 -9.75
CA PRO A 47 -1.31 13.98 -10.06
C PRO A 47 -1.45 12.81 -9.06
N LEU A 48 -0.54 12.71 -8.09
CA LEU A 48 -0.55 11.65 -7.09
C LEU A 48 -1.65 11.88 -6.06
N ARG A 49 -2.42 10.83 -5.81
CA ARG A 49 -3.51 10.83 -4.85
C ARG A 49 -3.55 9.55 -4.03
N GLY A 50 -4.12 9.64 -2.84
CA GLY A 50 -4.40 8.49 -1.99
C GLY A 50 -5.79 7.91 -2.29
N VAL A 51 -5.86 6.61 -2.54
CA VAL A 51 -7.12 5.86 -2.53
C VAL A 51 -7.20 5.09 -1.23
N ARG A 52 -8.12 5.49 -0.35
CA ARG A 52 -8.32 4.84 0.94
C ARG A 52 -8.83 3.41 0.77
N GLY A 53 -8.20 2.51 1.52
CA GLY A 53 -8.56 1.11 1.63
C GLY A 53 -8.70 0.69 3.06
N GLU A 54 -9.84 0.09 3.40
CA GLU A 54 -10.10 -0.41 4.74
C GLU A 54 -10.21 -1.94 4.72
N VAL A 55 -9.69 -2.57 5.77
CA VAL A 55 -9.65 -4.04 5.93
C VAL A 55 -10.00 -4.44 7.36
N LEU A 56 -10.57 -5.64 7.51
CA LEU A 56 -10.76 -6.32 8.78
C LEU A 56 -9.78 -7.49 8.89
N ARG A 57 -9.25 -7.71 10.08
CA ARG A 57 -8.59 -8.96 10.46
C ARG A 57 -9.44 -9.63 11.53
N VAL A 58 -9.87 -10.86 11.26
CA VAL A 58 -10.79 -11.62 12.13
C VAL A 58 -10.23 -13.00 12.45
N ALA A 59 -10.60 -13.57 13.59
CA ALA A 59 -10.36 -14.98 13.93
C ALA A 59 -11.67 -15.76 13.92
N CYS A 60 -11.69 -16.90 13.23
CA CYS A 60 -12.84 -17.79 13.17
C CYS A 60 -12.40 -19.27 13.05
N HIS A 61 -12.57 -20.04 14.12
CA HIS A 61 -12.20 -21.46 14.14
C HIS A 61 -13.18 -22.36 13.37
N GLY A 62 -14.43 -21.91 13.20
CA GLY A 62 -15.49 -22.66 12.50
C GLY A 62 -15.38 -22.63 10.97
N VAL A 63 -14.36 -21.97 10.42
CA VAL A 63 -14.11 -21.87 8.98
C VAL A 63 -12.66 -22.22 8.68
N THR A 64 -12.45 -22.98 7.61
CA THR A 64 -11.12 -23.25 7.07
C THR A 64 -11.11 -22.89 5.59
N LEU A 65 -10.19 -21.99 5.19
CA LEU A 65 -9.94 -21.69 3.78
C LEU A 65 -8.49 -22.06 3.46
N GLN A 66 -8.28 -22.86 2.42
CA GLN A 66 -6.93 -23.27 1.98
C GLN A 66 -6.28 -22.25 1.03
N ARG A 67 -7.08 -21.34 0.47
CA ARG A 67 -6.64 -20.33 -0.50
C ARG A 67 -7.46 -19.06 -0.36
N PRO A 68 -6.95 -17.91 -0.84
CA PRO A 68 -7.76 -16.71 -0.92
C PRO A 68 -9.03 -16.93 -1.71
N VAL A 69 -10.15 -16.41 -1.21
CA VAL A 69 -11.45 -16.41 -1.87
C VAL A 69 -11.74 -14.99 -2.30
N ARG A 70 -12.17 -14.80 -3.55
CA ARG A 70 -12.67 -13.51 -4.04
C ARG A 70 -14.18 -13.56 -4.10
N LEU A 71 -14.84 -12.64 -3.40
CA LEU A 71 -16.29 -12.48 -3.48
C LEU A 71 -16.61 -11.62 -4.71
N MET A 72 -17.27 -12.23 -5.68
CA MET A 72 -17.72 -11.56 -6.90
C MET A 72 -19.12 -10.98 -6.66
N HIS A 73 -19.20 -9.86 -5.94
CA HIS A 73 -20.46 -9.17 -5.69
C HIS A 73 -20.59 -7.94 -6.60
N PRO A 74 -21.78 -7.66 -7.19
CA PRO A 74 -21.96 -6.53 -8.11
C PRO A 74 -21.56 -5.16 -7.53
N ARG A 75 -21.66 -5.00 -6.19
CA ARG A 75 -21.30 -3.76 -5.48
C ARG A 75 -19.91 -3.78 -4.85
N TYR A 76 -19.34 -4.97 -4.60
CA TYR A 76 -18.14 -5.08 -3.74
C TYR A 76 -17.15 -6.07 -4.36
N GLN A 77 -15.94 -5.59 -4.66
CA GLN A 77 -14.83 -6.44 -5.07
C GLN A 77 -13.97 -6.79 -3.86
N LEU A 78 -14.41 -7.79 -3.10
CA LEU A 78 -13.79 -8.17 -1.83
C LEU A 78 -13.06 -9.52 -1.94
N TYR A 79 -12.11 -9.72 -1.04
CA TYR A 79 -11.34 -10.93 -0.87
C TYR A 79 -11.27 -11.30 0.62
N VAL A 80 -11.16 -12.60 0.87
CA VAL A 80 -10.86 -13.19 2.18
C VAL A 80 -9.61 -14.03 2.02
N ALA A 81 -8.53 -13.63 2.67
CA ALA A 81 -7.25 -14.30 2.61
C ALA A 81 -6.96 -15.01 3.94
N PRO A 82 -6.77 -16.34 3.95
CA PRO A 82 -6.42 -17.07 5.16
C PRO A 82 -5.01 -16.71 5.65
N ARG A 83 -4.85 -16.71 6.97
CA ARG A 83 -3.59 -16.55 7.70
C ARG A 83 -3.46 -17.66 8.75
N PRO A 84 -2.26 -17.89 9.32
CA PRO A 84 -2.11 -18.84 10.42
C PRO A 84 -3.06 -18.56 11.58
N ASN A 85 -3.34 -19.57 12.41
CA ASN A 85 -4.17 -19.47 13.63
C ASN A 85 -5.66 -19.19 13.37
N SER A 86 -6.21 -19.72 12.28
CA SER A 86 -7.62 -19.53 11.91
C SER A 86 -8.01 -18.05 11.78
N GLU A 87 -7.06 -17.24 11.31
CA GLU A 87 -7.25 -15.83 11.06
C GLU A 87 -7.46 -15.54 9.58
N PHE A 88 -8.17 -14.46 9.31
CA PHE A 88 -8.52 -14.04 7.96
C PHE A 88 -8.34 -12.54 7.82
N VAL A 89 -7.72 -12.13 6.71
CA VAL A 89 -7.74 -10.74 6.27
C VAL A 89 -8.87 -10.58 5.26
N VAL A 90 -9.78 -9.67 5.55
CA VAL A 90 -10.96 -9.38 4.74
C VAL A 90 -10.82 -7.98 4.22
N GLY A 91 -10.77 -7.87 2.92
CA GLY A 91 -10.50 -6.61 2.30
C GLY A 91 -10.92 -6.56 0.84
N ALA A 92 -10.74 -5.45 0.17
CA ALA A 92 -10.58 -4.16 0.82
C ALA A 92 -11.58 -3.22 0.20
N THR A 93 -12.08 -2.28 0.99
CA THR A 93 -12.88 -1.20 0.42
C THR A 93 -12.02 -0.31 -0.48
N GLU A 94 -12.71 0.47 -1.30
CA GLU A 94 -12.15 1.42 -2.25
C GLU A 94 -12.90 2.72 -2.09
N LEU A 95 -12.27 3.66 -1.39
CA LEU A 95 -12.85 4.95 -1.10
C LEU A 95 -11.99 6.02 -1.78
N GLU A 96 -12.61 6.80 -2.65
CA GLU A 96 -12.01 8.00 -3.24
C GLU A 96 -11.97 9.10 -2.17
N SER A 97 -11.03 8.92 -1.23
CA SER A 97 -10.80 9.75 -0.05
C SER A 97 -9.35 9.58 0.39
N GLU A 98 -8.75 10.68 0.85
CA GLU A 98 -7.42 10.72 1.45
C GLU A 98 -7.46 10.84 2.97
N ASP A 99 -8.63 10.67 3.58
CA ASP A 99 -8.74 10.60 5.04
C ASP A 99 -7.79 9.50 5.56
N ALA A 100 -6.96 9.83 6.55
CA ALA A 100 -6.04 8.90 7.22
C ALA A 100 -6.58 8.41 8.58
N GLY A 101 -7.82 8.80 8.93
CA GLY A 101 -8.49 8.46 10.17
C GLY A 101 -8.88 6.98 10.30
N PRO A 102 -9.56 6.61 11.39
CA PRO A 102 -10.01 5.24 11.65
C PRO A 102 -11.03 4.72 10.63
N VAL A 103 -11.19 3.39 10.56
CA VAL A 103 -12.15 2.71 9.66
C VAL A 103 -13.58 3.24 9.84
N THR A 104 -14.31 3.40 8.74
CA THR A 104 -15.69 3.90 8.78
C THR A 104 -16.71 2.83 9.12
N VAL A 105 -17.84 3.23 9.72
CA VAL A 105 -19.00 2.33 9.96
C VAL A 105 -19.47 1.67 8.67
N ARG A 106 -19.47 2.42 7.56
CA ARG A 106 -19.83 1.91 6.24
C ARG A 106 -18.99 0.69 5.87
N SER A 107 -17.66 0.78 5.94
CA SER A 107 -16.81 -0.35 5.56
C SER A 107 -16.90 -1.52 6.52
N VAL A 108 -17.12 -1.28 7.82
CA VAL A 108 -17.37 -2.37 8.77
C VAL A 108 -18.61 -3.16 8.35
N LEU A 109 -19.70 -2.48 7.98
CA LEU A 109 -20.91 -3.13 7.48
C LEU A 109 -20.66 -3.85 6.15
N GLU A 110 -20.02 -3.20 5.17
CA GLU A 110 -19.74 -3.81 3.87
C GLU A 110 -18.86 -5.06 3.99
N LEU A 111 -17.75 -4.99 4.72
CA LEU A 111 -16.81 -6.11 4.92
C LEU A 111 -17.42 -7.21 5.80
N GLY A 112 -18.15 -6.83 6.85
CA GLY A 112 -18.82 -7.78 7.76
C GLY A 112 -19.95 -8.55 7.09
N SER A 113 -20.82 -7.87 6.34
CA SER A 113 -21.89 -8.52 5.57
C SER A 113 -21.32 -9.44 4.48
N ALA A 114 -20.20 -9.06 3.86
CA ALA A 114 -19.52 -9.91 2.87
C ALA A 114 -18.90 -11.16 3.49
N LEU A 115 -18.32 -11.06 4.68
CA LEU A 115 -17.85 -12.21 5.47
C LEU A 115 -18.99 -13.16 5.81
N TYR A 116 -20.08 -12.61 6.36
CA TYR A 116 -21.23 -13.40 6.79
C TYR A 116 -21.89 -14.13 5.62
N SER A 117 -21.97 -13.50 4.45
CA SER A 117 -22.56 -14.12 3.26
C SER A 117 -21.73 -15.28 2.69
N LEU A 118 -20.42 -15.30 2.95
CA LEU A 118 -19.56 -16.42 2.56
C LEU A 118 -19.78 -17.64 3.45
N HIS A 119 -19.92 -17.45 4.76
CA HIS A 119 -20.18 -18.53 5.70
C HIS A 119 -20.77 -17.99 7.02
N PRO A 120 -21.91 -18.53 7.51
CA PRO A 120 -22.57 -18.01 8.72
C PRO A 120 -21.69 -18.01 9.98
N ALA A 121 -20.75 -18.95 10.12
CA ALA A 121 -19.82 -18.98 11.25
C ALA A 121 -18.91 -17.74 11.35
N PHE A 122 -18.76 -16.95 10.27
CA PHE A 122 -18.10 -15.66 10.36
C PHE A 122 -18.90 -14.61 11.15
N GLY A 123 -20.21 -14.82 11.36
CA GLY A 123 -21.03 -13.96 12.22
C GLY A 123 -20.55 -13.92 13.67
N GLU A 124 -19.92 -15.01 14.14
CA GLU A 124 -19.34 -15.12 15.48
C GLU A 124 -17.81 -14.91 15.47
N ALA A 125 -17.24 -14.46 14.36
CA ALA A 125 -15.80 -14.24 14.26
C ALA A 125 -15.37 -13.07 15.16
N ARG A 126 -14.25 -13.24 15.85
CA ARG A 126 -13.68 -12.17 16.68
C ARG A 126 -12.93 -11.19 15.78
N VAL A 127 -13.32 -9.92 15.82
CA VAL A 127 -12.54 -8.86 15.17
C VAL A 127 -11.25 -8.62 15.96
N LEU A 128 -10.10 -8.84 15.31
CA LEU A 128 -8.78 -8.64 15.91
C LEU A 128 -8.22 -7.26 15.62
N ARG A 129 -8.47 -6.75 14.41
CA ARG A 129 -7.99 -5.44 13.96
C ARG A 129 -8.88 -4.89 12.87
N MET A 130 -9.09 -3.58 12.91
CA MET A 130 -9.59 -2.79 11.78
C MET A 130 -8.46 -1.87 11.33
N SER A 131 -8.22 -1.74 10.03
CA SER A 131 -7.12 -0.92 9.52
C SER A 131 -7.54 -0.16 8.28
N ALA A 132 -7.04 1.06 8.17
CA ALA A 132 -7.18 1.91 7.00
C ALA A 132 -5.79 2.35 6.53
N ALA A 133 -5.59 2.43 5.22
CA ALA A 133 -4.38 2.94 4.61
C ALA A 133 -4.69 3.61 3.27
N LEU A 134 -3.80 4.48 2.82
CA LEU A 134 -3.89 5.12 1.51
C LEU A 134 -3.03 4.36 0.50
N ARG A 135 -3.64 4.01 -0.63
CA ARG A 135 -2.92 3.46 -1.78
C ARG A 135 -2.49 4.63 -2.66
N PRO A 136 -1.19 4.84 -2.92
CA PRO A 136 -0.76 5.88 -3.84
C PRO A 136 -1.16 5.52 -5.27
N ALA A 137 -1.89 6.39 -5.93
CA ALA A 137 -2.41 6.18 -7.28
C ALA A 137 -2.23 7.45 -8.11
N LEU A 138 -1.98 7.29 -9.40
CA LEU A 138 -2.13 8.34 -10.39
C LEU A 138 -3.52 8.26 -11.03
N ASP A 139 -3.94 9.29 -11.75
CA ASP A 139 -5.26 9.38 -12.38
C ASP A 139 -5.55 8.24 -13.37
N ASN A 140 -4.51 7.72 -14.03
CA ASN A 140 -4.61 6.59 -14.95
C ASN A 140 -4.42 5.22 -14.27
N HIS A 141 -4.24 5.19 -12.94
CA HIS A 141 -3.95 3.99 -12.14
C HIS A 141 -2.72 3.18 -12.56
N ARG A 142 -1.81 3.77 -13.34
CA ARG A 142 -0.55 3.14 -13.73
C ARG A 142 0.58 3.62 -12.81
N PRO A 143 1.53 2.75 -12.45
CA PRO A 143 2.74 3.19 -11.77
C PRO A 143 3.60 4.05 -12.70
N CYS A 144 4.44 4.89 -12.11
CA CYS A 144 5.45 5.69 -12.81
C CYS A 144 6.86 5.46 -12.24
N VAL A 145 7.85 5.65 -13.11
CA VAL A 145 9.29 5.72 -12.80
C VAL A 145 9.83 6.92 -13.58
N GLU A 146 9.84 8.09 -12.94
CA GLU A 146 10.07 9.39 -13.58
C GLU A 146 11.08 10.22 -12.76
N GLN A 147 11.79 11.13 -13.42
CA GLN A 147 12.73 12.04 -12.75
C GLN A 147 12.21 13.47 -12.79
N HIS A 148 12.03 14.08 -11.63
CA HIS A 148 11.62 15.47 -11.46
C HIS A 148 12.70 16.21 -10.68
N ASP A 149 13.18 17.34 -11.23
CA ASP A 149 14.20 18.18 -10.58
C ASP A 149 15.39 17.39 -10.00
N GLY A 150 15.92 16.43 -10.79
CA GLY A 150 17.07 15.62 -10.39
C GLY A 150 16.79 14.53 -9.34
N VAL A 151 15.54 14.33 -8.93
CA VAL A 151 15.11 13.25 -8.02
C VAL A 151 14.28 12.23 -8.78
N TRP A 152 14.59 10.95 -8.61
CA TRP A 152 13.79 9.87 -9.19
C TRP A 152 12.59 9.57 -8.32
N HIS A 153 11.45 9.25 -8.93
CA HIS A 153 10.23 8.87 -8.24
C HIS A 153 9.74 7.52 -8.74
N ILE A 154 9.51 6.58 -7.82
CA ILE A 154 8.79 5.33 -8.09
C ILE A 154 7.47 5.38 -7.32
N ASN A 155 6.35 5.57 -8.04
CA ASN A 155 5.07 5.80 -7.38
C ASN A 155 3.87 5.32 -8.20
N GLY A 156 2.64 5.59 -7.70
CA GLY A 156 1.40 5.31 -8.42
C GLY A 156 1.00 3.82 -8.47
N LEU A 157 1.60 2.98 -7.62
CA LEU A 157 1.47 1.52 -7.70
C LEU A 157 0.06 0.99 -7.36
N TYR A 158 -0.81 1.84 -6.84
CA TYR A 158 -2.21 1.57 -6.54
C TYR A 158 -2.45 0.24 -5.81
N ARG A 159 -3.11 -0.72 -6.47
CA ARG A 159 -3.45 -2.05 -5.91
C ARG A 159 -2.39 -3.12 -6.15
N HIS A 160 -1.33 -2.78 -6.88
CA HIS A 160 -0.40 -3.75 -7.43
C HIS A 160 1.03 -3.56 -6.92
N GLY A 161 1.23 -2.74 -5.89
CA GLY A 161 2.56 -2.41 -5.37
C GLY A 161 3.43 -3.62 -5.02
N TYR A 162 2.89 -4.60 -4.31
CA TYR A 162 3.64 -5.81 -3.99
C TYR A 162 4.03 -6.65 -5.22
N LEU A 163 3.16 -6.70 -6.23
CA LEU A 163 3.39 -7.51 -7.43
C LEU A 163 4.35 -6.82 -8.40
N CYS A 164 4.19 -5.51 -8.58
CA CYS A 164 4.89 -4.73 -9.59
C CYS A 164 6.22 -4.16 -9.10
N ALA A 165 6.48 -4.09 -7.79
CA ALA A 165 7.70 -3.48 -7.26
C ALA A 165 9.01 -4.00 -7.88
N PRO A 166 9.22 -5.33 -8.07
CA PRO A 166 10.46 -5.81 -8.70
C PRO A 166 10.67 -5.27 -10.11
N ALA A 167 9.62 -5.28 -10.94
CA ALA A 167 9.70 -4.80 -12.32
C ALA A 167 9.96 -3.28 -12.41
N LEU A 168 9.42 -2.49 -11.47
CA LEU A 168 9.66 -1.05 -11.43
C LEU A 168 11.08 -0.71 -10.95
N VAL A 169 11.62 -1.51 -10.03
CA VAL A 169 13.02 -1.39 -9.62
C VAL A 169 13.94 -1.74 -10.79
N ASP A 170 13.66 -2.81 -11.52
CA ASP A 170 14.44 -3.18 -12.71
C ASP A 170 14.42 -2.07 -13.78
N ASP A 171 13.26 -1.44 -14.02
CA ASP A 171 13.14 -0.29 -14.93
C ASP A 171 13.98 0.91 -14.46
N LEU A 172 13.92 1.25 -13.16
CA LEU A 172 14.77 2.32 -12.62
C LEU A 172 16.25 2.00 -12.76
N VAL A 173 16.68 0.79 -12.40
CA VAL A 173 18.09 0.39 -12.53
C VAL A 173 18.52 0.46 -13.99
N GLY A 174 17.67 0.02 -14.92
CA GLY A 174 17.92 0.16 -16.36
C GLY A 174 18.12 1.61 -16.78
N LYS A 175 17.33 2.55 -16.28
CA LYS A 175 17.50 3.99 -16.56
C LYS A 175 18.79 4.55 -15.97
N LEU A 176 19.06 4.26 -14.69
CA LEU A 176 20.25 4.73 -13.99
C LEU A 176 21.57 4.25 -14.61
N LEU A 177 21.58 3.06 -15.21
CA LEU A 177 22.78 2.48 -15.83
C LEU A 177 22.96 2.86 -17.30
N ASN A 178 21.92 3.37 -17.96
CA ASN A 178 21.94 3.73 -19.39
C ASN A 178 21.86 5.25 -19.64
N ASP A 179 21.74 6.07 -18.59
CA ASP A 179 21.91 7.53 -18.69
C ASP A 179 23.40 7.86 -18.89
N ASP A 180 23.84 7.87 -20.16
CA ASP A 180 25.01 8.58 -20.70
C ASP A 180 24.61 9.96 -21.25
#